data_AF-A0A8T6VTY1-F1
#
_entry.id   AF-A0A8T6VTY1-F1
#
_cell.length_a   1.000
_cell.length_b   1.000
_cell.length_c   1.000
_cell.angle_alpha   90.00
_cell.angle_beta   90.00
_cell.angle_gamma   90.00
#
_symmetry.space_group_name_H-M   'P 1'
#
loop_
_entity.id
_entity.type
_entity.pdbx_description
1 polymer ?
#
loop_
_entity_poly.entity_id
_entity_poly.type
_entity_poly.pdbx_seq_one_letter_code
_entity_poly.pdbx_strand_id
1 'polypeptide(L)'
;TPISENTIAGAAVGAAITGLIPVAEIMFGDLITLAMDQVCNQAAKMRYMFGGQTSVPLVLRSVFGGGKNIASHHSQSLESWFMHTPGLKIAVPAFAYDVKGLIKTAIRDPDPVM
;
A
#
# COMPACT_ATOMS: atom_id res chain seq x y z
N THR A 1 -1.50 5.65 14.79
CA THR A 1 -2.86 5.87 14.24
C THR A 1 -3.86 5.08 15.09
N PRO A 2 -5.18 5.36 15.01
CA PRO A 2 -6.22 4.48 15.57
C PRO A 2 -6.21 3.09 14.90
N ILE A 3 -6.84 2.09 15.53
CA ILE A 3 -7.06 0.76 14.94
C ILE A 3 -8.20 0.85 13.92
N SER A 4 -7.86 1.33 12.73
CA SER A 4 -8.76 1.47 11.58
C SER A 4 -7.93 1.60 10.31
N GLU A 5 -7.80 0.51 9.57
CA GLU A 5 -7.00 0.43 8.34
C GLU A 5 -7.52 1.42 7.29
N ASN A 6 -8.85 1.58 7.20
CA ASN A 6 -9.48 2.55 6.33
C ASN A 6 -9.06 3.99 6.68
N THR A 7 -8.99 4.32 7.97
CA THR A 7 -8.51 5.64 8.43
C THR A 7 -7.02 5.81 8.15
N ILE A 8 -6.20 4.77 8.36
CA ILE A 8 -4.76 4.80 8.07
C ILE A 8 -4.54 5.09 6.58
N ALA A 9 -5.16 4.30 5.70
CA ALA A 9 -5.00 4.43 4.27
C ALA A 9 -5.59 5.75 3.75
N GLY A 10 -6.79 6.15 4.19
CA GLY A 10 -7.40 7.40 3.76
C GLY A 10 -6.61 8.64 4.21
N ALA A 11 -6.09 8.63 5.44
CA ALA A 11 -5.21 9.70 5.91
C ALA A 11 -3.90 9.75 5.10
N ALA A 12 -3.34 8.60 4.73
CA ALA A 12 -2.16 8.53 3.87
C ALA A 12 -2.45 9.06 2.46
N VAL A 13 -3.57 8.67 1.84
CA VAL A 13 -3.98 9.21 0.54
C VAL A 13 -4.16 10.73 0.61
N GLY A 14 -4.87 11.24 1.63
CA GLY A 14 -5.04 12.67 1.85
C GLY A 14 -3.71 13.41 2.05
N ALA A 15 -2.79 12.83 2.82
CA ALA A 15 -1.45 13.38 3.02
C ALA A 15 -0.63 13.39 1.71
N ALA A 16 -0.73 12.34 0.91
CA ALA A 16 -0.01 12.24 -0.37
C ALA A 16 -0.45 13.32 -1.36
N ILE A 17 -1.76 13.54 -1.51
CA ILE A 17 -2.30 14.55 -2.43
C ILE A 17 -2.17 15.99 -1.92
N THR A 18 -1.79 16.18 -0.65
CA THR A 18 -1.52 17.49 -0.06
C THR A 18 -0.03 17.81 0.07
N GLY A 19 0.83 16.99 -0.54
CA GLY A 19 2.26 17.28 -0.73
C GLY A 19 3.22 16.54 0.21
N LEU A 20 2.73 15.62 1.04
CA LEU A 20 3.59 14.70 1.81
C LEU A 20 3.89 13.42 1.03
N ILE A 21 4.86 12.65 1.52
CA ILE A 21 5.22 11.32 0.98
C ILE A 21 5.05 10.28 2.10
N PRO A 22 3.82 9.85 2.40
CA PRO A 22 3.57 8.94 3.51
C PRO A 22 4.05 7.52 3.22
N VAL A 23 4.64 6.92 4.25
CA VAL A 23 4.91 5.48 4.33
C VAL A 23 3.98 4.91 5.41
N ALA A 24 2.81 4.47 4.98
CA ALA A 24 1.77 3.92 5.84
C ALA A 24 1.99 2.43 6.09
N GLU A 25 1.59 1.95 7.26
CA GLU A 25 1.71 0.55 7.65
C GLU A 25 0.33 -0.01 8.00
N ILE A 26 -0.01 -1.17 7.41
CA ILE A 26 -1.06 -2.06 7.89
C ILE A 26 -0.37 -3.21 8.62
N MET A 27 -0.76 -3.47 9.86
CA MET A 27 0.00 -4.36 10.75
C MET A 27 0.18 -5.76 10.17
N PHE A 28 -0.85 -6.32 9.54
CA PHE A 28 -0.79 -7.62 8.85
C PHE A 28 -1.54 -7.55 7.52
N GLY A 29 -1.00 -8.22 6.50
CA GLY A 29 -1.56 -8.24 5.15
C GLY A 29 -2.99 -8.79 5.13
N ASP A 30 -3.35 -9.64 6.08
CA ASP A 30 -4.70 -10.16 6.28
C ASP A 30 -5.76 -9.07 6.51
N LEU A 31 -5.36 -7.93 7.11
CA LEU A 31 -6.26 -6.81 7.43
C LEU A 31 -6.33 -5.76 6.33
N ILE A 32 -5.52 -5.89 5.28
CA ILE A 32 -5.44 -4.87 4.21
C ILE A 32 -6.76 -4.70 3.45
N THR A 33 -7.63 -5.71 3.49
CA THR A 33 -8.95 -5.69 2.88
C THR A 33 -9.87 -4.62 3.51
N LEU A 34 -9.63 -4.27 4.78
CA LEU A 34 -10.33 -3.19 5.49
C LEU A 34 -10.02 -1.79 4.92
N ALA A 35 -8.94 -1.65 4.14
CA ALA A 35 -8.53 -0.41 3.48
C ALA A 35 -8.79 -0.40 1.96
N MET A 36 -9.45 -1.43 1.40
CA MET A 36 -9.53 -1.60 -0.06
C MET A 36 -10.16 -0.43 -0.80
N ASP A 37 -11.16 0.25 -0.23
CA ASP A 37 -11.74 1.41 -0.90
C ASP A 37 -10.71 2.55 -1.08
N GLN A 38 -9.98 2.87 -0.01
CA GLN A 38 -8.95 3.92 -0.04
C GLN A 38 -7.76 3.55 -0.92
N VAL A 39 -7.41 2.26 -1.02
CA VAL A 39 -6.32 1.81 -1.87
C VAL A 39 -6.77 1.70 -3.32
N CYS A 40 -7.81 0.93 -3.59
CA CYS A 40 -8.19 0.53 -4.94
C CYS A 40 -9.05 1.55 -5.67
N ASN A 41 -9.95 2.24 -4.97
CA ASN A 41 -10.85 3.21 -5.60
C ASN A 41 -10.34 4.64 -5.48
N GLN A 42 -9.60 4.96 -4.42
CA GLN A 42 -9.03 6.29 -4.21
C GLN A 42 -7.59 6.35 -4.75
N ALA A 43 -6.60 5.84 -4.02
CA ALA A 43 -5.18 5.98 -4.36
C ALA A 43 -4.85 5.57 -5.81
N ALA A 44 -5.28 4.39 -6.21
CA ALA A 44 -4.96 3.83 -7.53
C ALA A 44 -5.56 4.63 -8.70
N LYS A 45 -6.65 5.37 -8.47
CA LYS A 45 -7.45 5.97 -9.56
C LYS A 45 -7.25 7.47 -9.69
N MET A 46 -6.90 8.17 -8.62
CA MET A 46 -6.83 9.63 -8.62
C MET A 46 -6.00 10.20 -9.78
N ARG A 47 -4.77 9.72 -10.03
CA ARG A 47 -3.95 10.21 -11.15
C ARG A 47 -4.71 10.12 -12.49
N TYR A 48 -5.36 8.99 -12.76
CA TYR A 48 -6.14 8.79 -13.98
C TYR A 48 -7.40 9.67 -14.01
N MET A 49 -8.16 9.72 -12.91
CA MET A 49 -9.41 10.49 -12.81
C MET A 49 -9.20 11.99 -12.97
N PHE A 50 -8.07 12.52 -12.53
CA PHE A 50 -7.70 13.93 -12.70
C PHE A 50 -6.87 14.17 -13.98
N GLY A 51 -6.87 13.24 -14.94
CA GLY A 51 -6.21 13.42 -16.24
C GLY A 51 -4.70 13.66 -16.14
N GLY A 52 -4.04 13.06 -15.15
CA GLY A 52 -2.61 13.21 -14.90
C GLY A 52 -2.22 14.49 -14.15
N GLN A 53 -3.17 15.33 -13.75
CA GLN A 53 -2.89 16.58 -13.03
C GLN A 53 -2.54 16.36 -11.55
N THR A 54 -2.65 15.13 -11.05
CA THR A 54 -2.26 14.76 -9.68
C THR A 54 -1.38 13.52 -9.67
N SER A 55 -0.62 13.39 -8.58
CA SER A 55 0.15 12.21 -8.22
C SER A 55 -0.25 11.76 -6.83
N VAL A 56 -0.16 10.46 -6.54
CA VAL A 56 -0.42 9.93 -5.19
C VAL A 56 0.85 9.22 -4.68
N PRO A 57 1.91 9.98 -4.32
CA PRO A 57 3.18 9.42 -3.87
C PRO A 57 3.02 8.82 -2.47
N LEU A 58 2.70 7.53 -2.39
CA LEU A 58 2.50 6.83 -1.12
C LEU A 58 3.07 5.42 -1.16
N VAL A 59 3.55 4.96 -0.01
CA VAL A 59 3.93 3.55 0.20
C VAL A 59 3.05 2.95 1.27
N LEU A 60 2.35 1.85 0.97
CA LEU A 60 1.56 1.09 1.93
C LEU A 60 2.22 -0.25 2.19
N ARG A 61 3.00 -0.36 3.27
CA ARG A 61 3.71 -1.59 3.63
C ARG A 61 2.89 -2.46 4.59
N SER A 62 3.10 -3.76 4.49
CA SER A 62 2.57 -4.73 5.45
C SER A 62 3.47 -5.97 5.52
N VAL A 63 3.34 -6.74 6.60
CA VAL A 63 3.92 -8.09 6.66
C VAL A 63 2.86 -9.10 6.23
N PHE A 64 3.25 -10.11 5.45
CA PHE A 64 2.33 -11.12 4.94
C PHE A 64 3.06 -12.46 4.72
N GLY A 65 2.29 -13.48 4.36
CA GLY A 65 2.80 -14.82 4.07
C GLY A 65 2.86 -15.74 5.29
N GLY A 66 2.83 -17.05 5.02
CA GLY A 66 2.82 -18.10 6.04
C GLY A 66 4.20 -18.47 6.60
N GLY A 67 4.26 -19.62 7.27
CA GLY A 67 5.52 -20.24 7.73
C GLY A 67 5.97 -19.88 9.16
N LYS A 68 5.15 -19.15 9.91
CA LYS A 68 5.45 -18.73 11.30
C LYS A 68 4.47 -19.23 12.37
N ASN A 69 3.49 -20.06 12.01
CA ASN A 69 2.47 -20.60 12.92
C ASN A 69 1.70 -19.51 13.71
N ILE A 70 1.30 -18.43 13.04
CA ILE A 70 0.68 -17.23 13.63
C ILE A 70 -0.84 -17.15 13.38
N ALA A 71 -1.49 -18.30 13.19
CA ALA A 71 -2.93 -18.45 12.96
C ALA A 71 -3.43 -17.87 11.60
N SER A 72 -4.74 -17.95 11.40
CA SER A 72 -5.41 -17.75 10.11
C SER A 72 -5.39 -16.31 9.59
N HIS A 73 -5.36 -15.32 10.50
CA HIS A 73 -5.40 -13.88 10.18
C HIS A 73 -4.01 -13.21 10.25
N HIS A 74 -2.94 -13.99 10.12
CA HIS A 74 -1.57 -13.46 10.04
C HIS A 74 -0.71 -14.22 9.01
N SER A 75 -1.33 -14.89 8.05
CA SER A 75 -0.63 -15.85 7.18
C SER A 75 -1.05 -15.75 5.71
N GLN A 76 -2.01 -14.89 5.36
CA GLN A 76 -2.51 -14.81 3.98
C GLN A 76 -1.51 -14.14 3.03
N SER A 77 -1.67 -14.40 1.74
CA SER A 77 -0.97 -13.75 0.63
C SER A 77 -2.03 -13.21 -0.32
N LEU A 78 -2.37 -11.93 -0.12
CA LEU A 78 -3.49 -11.24 -0.78
C LEU A 78 -3.04 -10.29 -1.90
N GLU A 79 -1.76 -10.32 -2.27
CA GLU A 79 -1.17 -9.46 -3.31
C GLU A 79 -1.92 -9.58 -4.64
N SER A 80 -2.45 -10.76 -4.97
CA SER A 80 -3.22 -11.00 -6.20
C SER A 80 -4.44 -10.09 -6.32
N TRP A 81 -5.13 -9.78 -5.22
CA TRP A 81 -6.29 -8.87 -5.24
C TRP A 81 -5.89 -7.46 -5.68
N PHE A 82 -4.71 -7.01 -5.25
CA PHE A 82 -4.19 -5.68 -5.57
C PHE A 82 -3.48 -5.64 -6.93
N MET A 83 -2.86 -6.74 -7.36
CA MET A 83 -2.32 -6.88 -8.72
C MET A 83 -3.41 -6.71 -9.79
N HIS A 84 -4.66 -7.08 -9.49
CA HIS A 84 -5.81 -6.86 -10.36
C HIS A 84 -6.38 -5.44 -10.32
N THR A 85 -5.75 -4.50 -9.61
CA THR A 85 -6.19 -3.11 -9.51
C THR A 85 -5.26 -2.19 -10.32
N PRO A 86 -5.67 -1.69 -11.50
CA PRO A 86 -4.86 -0.77 -12.29
C PRO A 86 -4.56 0.52 -11.53
N GLY A 87 -3.31 0.98 -11.63
CA GLY A 87 -2.81 2.19 -10.97
C GLY A 87 -2.02 1.93 -9.69
N LEU A 88 -1.97 0.68 -9.21
CA LEU A 88 -1.08 0.27 -8.13
C LEU A 88 0.21 -0.36 -8.68
N LYS A 89 1.32 -0.15 -7.98
CA LYS A 89 2.56 -0.92 -8.14
C LYS A 89 2.70 -1.83 -6.93
N ILE A 90 3.03 -3.10 -7.15
CA ILE A 90 3.17 -4.11 -6.09
C ILE A 90 4.64 -4.57 -6.03
N ALA A 91 5.25 -4.54 -4.85
CA ALA A 91 6.63 -4.94 -4.60
C ALA A 91 6.71 -5.97 -3.47
N VAL A 92 7.23 -7.16 -3.77
CA VAL A 92 7.43 -8.25 -2.80
C VAL A 92 8.92 -8.59 -2.70
N PRO A 93 9.67 -7.97 -1.77
CA PRO A 93 11.08 -8.28 -1.57
C PRO A 93 11.28 -9.62 -0.83
N ALA A 94 12.33 -10.36 -1.19
CA ALA A 94 12.70 -11.62 -0.51
C ALA A 94 13.99 -11.52 0.33
N PHE A 95 14.91 -10.61 -0.03
CA PHE A 95 16.20 -10.46 0.63
C PHE A 95 16.38 -9.07 1.25
N ALA A 96 17.21 -8.96 2.29
CA ALA A 96 17.46 -7.69 2.99
C ALA A 96 17.99 -6.58 2.06
N TYR A 97 18.80 -6.95 1.06
CA TYR A 97 19.29 -6.03 0.03
C TYR A 97 18.13 -5.44 -0.79
N ASP A 98 17.19 -6.30 -1.21
CA ASP A 98 16.03 -5.90 -2.00
C ASP A 98 15.07 -5.04 -1.18
N VAL A 99 14.83 -5.38 0.09
CA VAL A 99 14.00 -4.55 0.99
C VAL A 99 14.54 -3.12 1.04
N LYS A 100 15.86 -2.95 1.24
CA LYS A 100 16.50 -1.63 1.28
C LYS A 100 16.38 -0.90 -0.05
N GLY A 101 16.59 -1.60 -1.16
CA GLY A 101 16.51 -1.01 -2.51
C GLY A 101 15.09 -0.60 -2.85
N LEU A 102 14.16 -1.55 -2.80
CA LEU A 102 12.78 -1.40 -3.21
C LEU A 102 12.03 -0.38 -2.34
N ILE A 103 12.22 -0.34 -1.03
CA ILE A 103 11.54 0.67 -0.20
C ILE A 103 12.00 2.10 -0.56
N LYS A 104 13.29 2.27 -0.87
CA LYS A 104 13.83 3.57 -1.30
C LYS A 104 13.39 3.95 -2.70
N THR A 105 13.15 2.97 -3.58
CA THR A 105 12.56 3.19 -4.90
C THR A 105 11.10 3.58 -4.76
N ALA A 106 10.32 2.84 -3.96
CA ALA A 106 8.90 3.06 -3.72
C ALA A 106 8.62 4.45 -3.14
N ILE A 107 9.39 4.90 -2.15
CA ILE A 107 9.24 6.24 -1.54
C ILE A 107 9.45 7.38 -2.57
N ARG A 108 10.25 7.15 -3.62
CA ARG A 108 10.54 8.15 -4.65
C ARG A 108 9.64 8.02 -5.86
N ASP A 109 8.81 6.99 -5.90
CA ASP A 109 7.86 6.76 -6.97
C ASP A 109 6.67 7.71 -6.80
N PRO A 110 6.23 8.41 -7.86
CA PRO A 110 5.11 9.34 -7.75
C PRO A 110 3.74 8.62 -7.81
N ASP A 111 3.73 7.29 -7.96
CA ASP A 111 2.55 6.42 -7.96
C ASP A 111 2.43 5.65 -6.63
N PRO A 112 1.23 5.21 -6.25
CA PRO A 112 1.05 4.40 -5.04
C PRO A 112 1.72 3.03 -5.19
N VAL A 113 2.56 2.70 -4.20
CA VAL A 113 3.26 1.41 -4.12
C VAL A 113 2.83 0.64 -2.88
N MET A 114 2.60 -0.67 -3.04
CA MET A 114 2.39 -1.62 -1.95
C MET A 114 3.57 -2.57 -1.83
#